data_AF-A0A816HBD9-F1
#
_entry.id   AF-A0A816HBD9-F1
#
_cell.length_a   1.000
_cell.length_b   1.000
_cell.length_c   1.000
_cell.angle_alpha   90.00
_cell.angle_beta   90.00
_cell.angle_gamma   90.00
#
_symmetry.space_group_name_H-M   'P 1'
#
loop_
_entity.id
_entity.type
_entity.pdbx_description
1 polymer ?
#
loop_
_entity_poly.entity_id
_entity_poly.type
_entity_poly.pdbx_seq_one_letter_code
_entity_poly.pdbx_strand_id
1 'polypeptide(L)'
;MCTPKRCLPLSFYDFHLLRHRSSASKRKHGNRRPVVTNPININQVSEDELLLLPGINRALAKNIIDYREKHNGFKDIDELVHVDGITSHLLGEISIDLITSSSVDTSSHNRKELIDLNFASYDELCSVAGLTSSRVKRIIQHRERKGFFRSIEDLLKIKGINRGVLETIHPFLMIDHEQIRTSISNPSLNNLHSIINRNDVNAKDALSIVSLLLETLPTEFQTKLVTSLSTRPTCVIHKNNNKQNSFRFASWNLQELTNEKIQNPGVREVICRVILENNFSLIAIQEIGSKQSLNAIAQELNSPTIPLVKNWPNRPRGNWKSIVSDVSSEGSAYLGFLYNELAGIEIRRSSTLPFTAYFNQLPFIAIFRLFNKYDLVFVNIHLKAKGSDESGCKKDEARSLSVLAQAMKNTIEQKRVIIVGHFDNVPTASEFEALVKCNYSYVIQQNTDISLQTPQGSICLDNIWLSEEANVFDTGHSGVIRNNLTSVWIPAGWTWGGLVSDHCPIWMDLNLS
;
A
#
# COMPACT_ATOMS: atom_id res chain seq x y z
N MET A 1 -48.65 33.73 32.81
CA MET A 1 -48.56 34.48 34.07
C MET A 1 -47.09 34.75 34.39
N CYS A 2 -46.77 36.02 34.64
CA CYS A 2 -45.68 36.58 35.47
C CYS A 2 -44.22 36.21 35.15
N THR A 3 -43.41 37.06 34.51
CA THR A 3 -42.66 38.29 34.97
C THR A 3 -41.27 38.03 35.59
N PRO A 4 -40.32 39.00 35.51
CA PRO A 4 -38.89 38.75 35.27
C PRO A 4 -37.93 39.11 36.43
N LYS A 5 -36.65 38.78 36.20
CA LYS A 5 -35.36 39.36 36.68
C LYS A 5 -35.35 40.25 37.94
N ARG A 6 -34.44 39.92 38.88
CA ARG A 6 -33.72 40.88 39.73
C ARG A 6 -32.25 40.49 39.92
N CYS A 7 -31.42 41.53 39.93
CA CYS A 7 -29.97 41.57 40.10
C CYS A 7 -29.52 41.78 41.56
N LEU A 8 -28.18 41.74 41.74
CA LEU A 8 -27.29 42.43 42.72
C LEU A 8 -26.82 41.59 43.93
N PRO A 9 -25.73 41.99 44.62
CA PRO A 9 -24.42 42.51 44.15
C PRO A 9 -23.22 41.93 44.96
N LEU A 10 -21.97 42.20 44.54
CA LEU A 10 -20.82 42.18 45.46
C LEU A 10 -19.88 43.38 45.21
N SER A 11 -19.65 44.11 46.29
CA SER A 11 -18.73 45.22 46.62
C SER A 11 -17.28 44.73 46.79
N PHE A 12 -16.18 45.48 46.89
CA PHE A 12 -15.81 46.91 46.91
C PHE A 12 -14.24 46.95 46.89
N TYR A 13 -13.65 47.93 46.17
CA TYR A 13 -12.39 48.69 46.45
C TYR A 13 -11.01 47.96 46.54
N ASP A 14 -9.86 48.49 46.09
CA ASP A 14 -9.45 49.83 45.64
C ASP A 14 -8.11 49.81 44.84
N PHE A 15 -7.82 50.90 44.12
CA PHE A 15 -6.65 51.19 43.28
C PHE A 15 -5.43 51.71 44.08
N HIS A 16 -4.17 51.38 43.69
CA HIS A 16 -3.09 52.38 43.50
C HIS A 16 -1.78 51.85 42.85
N LEU A 17 -1.06 52.82 42.26
CA LEU A 17 0.05 52.84 41.30
C LEU A 17 1.49 52.40 41.75
N LEU A 18 2.26 51.96 40.72
CA LEU A 18 3.69 52.16 40.37
C LEU A 18 4.79 52.38 41.44
N ARG A 19 5.88 51.60 41.37
CA ARG A 19 7.27 52.08 41.06
C ARG A 19 8.34 50.98 41.04
N HIS A 20 9.31 51.15 40.13
CA HIS A 20 10.61 50.48 40.04
C HIS A 20 11.42 50.41 41.34
N ARG A 21 12.17 49.32 41.57
CA ARG A 21 13.64 49.33 41.74
C ARG A 21 14.27 47.94 41.90
N SER A 22 15.56 47.93 41.63
CA SER A 22 16.47 46.85 41.27
C SER A 22 17.19 46.14 42.45
N SER A 23 18.06 45.20 42.09
CA SER A 23 19.15 44.51 42.82
C SER A 23 18.78 43.14 43.41
N ALA A 24 19.31 41.99 42.97
CA ALA A 24 20.65 41.49 42.63
C ALA A 24 21.17 40.53 43.72
N SER A 25 21.47 39.28 43.34
CA SER A 25 22.50 38.49 44.01
C SER A 25 23.15 37.50 43.04
N LYS A 26 24.48 37.45 43.14
CA LYS A 26 25.49 36.97 42.19
C LYS A 26 25.60 35.44 42.17
N ARG A 27 25.87 34.85 41.00
CA ARG A 27 26.68 33.61 40.89
C ARG A 27 27.74 33.73 39.80
N LYS A 28 28.92 33.22 40.17
CA LYS A 28 30.27 33.47 39.66
C LYS A 28 30.48 32.93 38.24
N HIS A 29 31.23 33.67 37.43
CA HIS A 29 31.92 33.17 36.24
C HIS A 29 33.10 32.27 36.63
N GLY A 30 33.35 31.22 35.85
CA GLY A 30 34.54 30.38 35.95
C GLY A 30 34.73 29.50 34.70
N ASN A 31 35.50 30.02 33.74
CA ASN A 31 36.22 29.38 32.63
C ASN A 31 35.51 28.37 31.71
N ARG A 32 35.02 28.86 30.55
CA ARG A 32 34.98 28.05 29.32
C ARG A 32 36.34 28.18 28.62
N ARG A 33 37.06 27.07 28.50
CA ARG A 33 38.16 26.90 27.53
C ARG A 33 37.56 26.56 26.15
N PRO A 34 38.22 26.92 25.04
CA PRO A 34 37.70 26.70 23.70
C PRO A 34 37.72 25.20 23.38
N VAL A 35 36.60 24.68 22.88
CA VAL A 35 36.50 23.31 22.35
C VAL A 35 37.13 23.33 20.96
N VAL A 36 38.14 22.49 20.75
CA VAL A 36 38.83 22.31 19.46
C VAL A 36 37.86 21.57 18.53
N THR A 37 37.57 22.14 17.36
CA THR A 37 36.53 21.66 16.44
C THR A 37 37.10 20.96 15.21
N ASN A 38 38.02 20.01 15.39
CA ASN A 38 38.42 19.05 14.36
C ASN A 38 39.05 17.82 15.04
N PRO A 39 38.76 16.59 14.59
CA PRO A 39 39.45 15.41 15.09
C PRO A 39 40.95 15.53 14.81
N ILE A 40 41.74 15.40 15.87
CA ILE A 40 43.17 15.61 15.90
C ILE A 40 43.87 14.30 15.51
N ASN A 41 44.76 14.35 14.51
CA ASN A 41 45.53 13.17 14.12
C ASN A 41 46.59 12.87 15.18
N ILE A 42 46.45 11.76 15.90
CA ILE A 42 47.37 11.40 17.00
C ILE A 42 48.81 11.16 16.53
N ASN A 43 48.99 10.76 15.27
CA ASN A 43 50.30 10.54 14.69
C ASN A 43 51.02 11.83 14.31
N GLN A 44 50.31 12.96 14.25
CA GLN A 44 50.84 14.25 13.80
C GLN A 44 50.69 15.38 14.82
N VAL A 45 49.93 15.16 15.90
CA VAL A 45 49.65 16.16 16.94
C VAL A 45 50.90 16.53 17.76
N SER A 46 51.00 17.81 18.11
CA SER A 46 52.03 18.34 19.02
C SER A 46 51.66 18.20 20.50
N GLU A 47 52.63 18.28 21.41
CA GLU A 47 52.39 18.18 22.87
C GLU A 47 51.39 19.24 23.35
N ASP A 48 51.51 20.47 22.84
CA ASP A 48 50.65 21.59 23.22
C ASP A 48 49.20 21.42 22.73
N GLU A 49 49.00 20.74 21.60
CA GLU A 49 47.66 20.41 21.10
C GLU A 49 47.01 19.26 21.88
N LEU A 50 47.80 18.27 22.34
CA LEU A 50 47.31 17.22 23.24
C LEU A 50 46.83 17.78 24.58
N LEU A 51 47.48 18.82 25.09
CA LEU A 51 47.08 19.51 26.32
C LEU A 51 45.74 20.24 26.23
N LEU A 52 45.20 20.44 25.02
CA LEU A 52 43.88 21.01 24.81
C LEU A 52 42.75 19.98 24.98
N LEU A 53 43.08 18.68 24.93
CA LEU A 53 42.12 17.61 25.12
C LEU A 53 41.71 17.46 26.60
N PRO A 54 40.43 17.19 26.87
CA PRO A 54 39.92 17.08 28.23
C PRO A 54 40.61 15.93 28.96
N GLY A 55 41.13 16.21 30.16
CA GLY A 55 41.76 15.21 31.01
C GLY A 55 43.22 14.87 30.68
N ILE A 56 43.79 15.42 29.60
CA ILE A 56 45.22 15.25 29.29
C ILE A 56 46.06 16.31 30.02
N ASN A 57 46.98 15.85 30.87
CA ASN A 57 47.97 16.70 31.53
C ASN A 57 49.35 16.55 30.87
N ARG A 58 50.31 17.40 31.25
CA ARG A 58 51.64 17.43 30.61
C ARG A 58 52.42 16.13 30.72
N ALA A 59 52.28 15.43 31.83
CA ALA A 59 52.90 14.11 31.99
C ALA A 59 52.29 13.08 31.03
N LEU A 60 50.96 13.10 30.87
CA LEU A 60 50.26 12.19 29.97
C LEU A 60 50.50 12.51 28.49
N ALA A 61 50.48 13.80 28.11
CA ALA A 61 50.81 14.23 26.75
C ALA A 61 52.22 13.78 26.34
N LYS A 62 53.19 13.88 27.27
CA LYS A 62 54.53 13.37 27.06
C LYS A 62 54.56 11.84 26.90
N ASN A 63 53.84 11.09 27.75
CA ASN A 63 53.76 9.63 27.62
C ASN A 63 53.17 9.18 26.27
N ILE A 64 52.18 9.92 25.73
CA ILE A 64 51.59 9.65 24.42
C ILE A 64 52.63 9.86 23.29
N ILE A 65 53.42 10.93 23.38
CA ILE A 65 54.49 11.20 22.40
C ILE A 65 55.63 10.18 22.51
N ASP A 66 56.07 9.86 23.73
CA ASP A 66 57.12 8.88 23.98
C ASP A 66 56.71 7.49 23.45
N TYR A 67 55.44 7.10 23.65
CA TYR A 67 54.88 5.86 23.08
C TYR A 67 54.86 5.92 21.55
N ARG A 68 54.39 7.03 20.96
CA ARG A 68 54.34 7.24 19.51
C ARG A 68 55.72 7.08 18.87
N GLU A 69 56.75 7.68 19.44
CA GLU A 69 58.12 7.64 18.92
C GLU A 69 58.74 6.24 19.07
N LYS A 70 58.48 5.56 20.19
CA LYS A 70 58.99 4.21 20.45
C LYS A 70 58.33 3.13 19.59
N HIS A 71 57.06 3.31 19.23
CA HIS A 71 56.26 2.34 18.46
C HIS A 71 56.02 2.73 17.00
N ASN A 72 56.65 3.82 16.54
CA ASN A 72 56.58 4.34 15.18
C ASN A 72 55.16 4.72 14.72
N GLY A 73 54.39 5.33 15.63
CA GLY A 73 52.99 5.73 15.42
C GLY A 73 51.97 4.78 16.07
N PHE A 74 50.73 5.25 16.13
CA PHE A 74 49.54 4.48 16.47
C PHE A 74 48.86 3.99 15.19
N LYS A 75 48.57 2.70 15.11
CA LYS A 75 47.83 2.14 13.97
C LYS A 75 46.33 2.28 14.18
N ASP A 76 45.90 2.16 15.43
CA ASP A 76 44.53 2.31 15.87
C ASP A 76 44.48 3.19 17.12
N ILE A 77 43.37 3.91 17.32
CA ILE A 77 43.16 4.77 18.48
C ILE A 77 43.13 3.92 19.76
N ASP A 78 42.64 2.68 19.66
CA ASP A 78 42.54 1.74 20.79
C ASP A 78 43.92 1.33 21.35
N GLU A 79 45.01 1.54 20.60
CA GLU A 79 46.38 1.29 21.10
C GLU A 79 46.77 2.25 22.24
N LEU A 80 46.05 3.37 22.42
CA LEU A 80 46.26 4.31 23.53
C LEU A 80 46.07 3.70 24.91
N VAL A 81 45.37 2.56 25.03
CA VAL A 81 45.24 1.85 26.31
C VAL A 81 46.60 1.37 26.86
N HIS A 82 47.61 1.24 26.01
CA HIS A 82 48.97 0.83 26.38
C HIS A 82 49.87 2.00 26.82
N VAL A 83 49.36 3.23 26.77
CA VAL A 83 50.10 4.42 27.25
C VAL A 83 49.88 4.57 28.75
N ASP A 84 50.98 4.60 29.50
CA ASP A 84 50.96 4.71 30.96
C ASP A 84 50.19 5.96 31.41
N GLY A 85 49.11 5.75 32.17
CA GLY A 85 48.25 6.79 32.73
C GLY A 85 46.95 7.04 31.96
N ILE A 86 46.72 6.38 30.83
CA ILE A 86 45.41 6.41 30.14
C ILE A 86 44.48 5.37 30.77
N THR A 87 43.37 5.82 31.34
CA THR A 87 42.31 4.95 31.87
C THR A 87 41.23 4.74 30.81
N SER A 88 40.47 3.64 30.89
CA SER A 88 39.39 3.32 29.93
C SER A 88 38.32 4.41 29.83
N HIS A 89 38.02 5.09 30.94
CA HIS A 89 37.11 6.23 30.96
C HIS A 89 37.67 7.42 30.17
N LEU A 90 38.94 7.77 30.40
CA LEU A 90 39.59 8.87 29.69
C LEU A 90 39.72 8.56 28.19
N LEU A 91 40.01 7.29 27.84
CA LEU A 91 40.09 6.83 26.46
C LEU A 91 38.77 7.05 25.72
N GLY A 92 37.63 6.73 26.34
CA GLY A 92 36.31 6.96 25.74
C GLY A 92 35.93 8.44 25.57
N GLU A 93 36.53 9.34 26.35
CA GLU A 93 36.32 10.79 26.22
C GLU A 93 37.19 11.41 25.13
N ILE A 94 38.45 10.96 24.99
CA ILE A 94 39.39 11.53 24.01
C ILE A 94 39.35 10.83 22.65
N SER A 95 38.87 9.58 22.55
CA SER A 95 38.82 8.83 21.28
C SER A 95 37.86 9.44 20.26
N ILE A 96 36.85 10.18 20.72
CA ILE A 96 35.89 10.91 19.88
C ILE A 96 36.59 12.02 19.08
N ASP A 97 37.67 12.58 19.63
CA ASP A 97 38.40 13.72 19.07
C ASP A 97 39.71 13.31 18.38
N LEU A 98 40.00 12.02 18.20
CA LEU A 98 41.27 11.52 17.64
C LEU A 98 41.05 10.68 16.39
N ILE A 99 41.99 10.72 15.43
CA ILE A 99 42.00 9.86 14.23
C ILE A 99 43.40 9.32 13.93
N THR A 100 43.47 8.15 13.29
CA THR A 100 44.67 7.63 12.60
C THR A 100 44.44 7.74 11.08
N SER A 101 45.40 8.29 10.34
CA SER A 101 45.23 8.75 8.94
C SER A 101 45.12 7.65 7.87
N SER A 102 44.46 6.52 8.16
CA SER A 102 44.37 5.35 7.27
C SER A 102 42.94 5.00 6.82
N SER A 103 42.04 5.97 6.72
CA SER A 103 40.75 5.79 6.04
C SER A 103 40.36 7.02 5.23
N VAL A 104 41.12 7.29 4.17
CA VAL A 104 40.76 8.28 3.14
C VAL A 104 40.81 7.59 1.78
N ASP A 105 39.68 7.01 1.35
CA ASP A 105 39.44 6.81 -0.07
C ASP A 105 38.92 8.12 -0.65
N THR A 106 39.82 8.84 -1.31
CA THR A 106 39.53 10.01 -2.13
C THR A 106 38.83 9.60 -3.42
N SER A 107 37.58 10.01 -3.62
CA SER A 107 37.15 10.59 -4.90
C SER A 107 35.80 11.32 -4.80
N SER A 108 35.79 12.51 -5.40
CA SER A 108 34.63 13.30 -5.88
C SER A 108 34.03 14.39 -4.95
N HIS A 109 34.25 15.63 -5.41
CA HIS A 109 33.40 16.83 -5.28
C HIS A 109 33.64 17.79 -4.10
N ASN A 110 34.46 18.79 -4.39
CA ASN A 110 34.60 20.03 -3.64
C ASN A 110 33.35 20.94 -3.82
N ARG A 111 32.24 20.54 -3.19
CA ARG A 111 31.18 21.44 -2.73
C ARG A 111 31.01 21.10 -1.26
N LYS A 112 31.00 22.09 -0.37
CA LYS A 112 30.49 21.89 1.00
C LYS A 112 29.07 21.34 0.85
N GLU A 113 28.88 20.04 1.06
CA GLU A 113 27.56 19.41 0.94
C GLU A 113 26.66 20.03 1.99
N LEU A 114 25.72 20.86 1.54
CA LEU A 114 24.69 21.37 2.42
C LEU A 114 23.85 20.17 2.83
N ILE A 115 23.49 20.13 4.11
CA ILE A 115 22.81 18.99 4.70
C ILE A 115 21.31 19.19 4.54
N ASP A 116 20.64 18.22 3.92
CA ASP A 116 19.20 18.30 3.69
C ASP A 116 18.45 18.15 5.02
N LEU A 117 17.70 19.17 5.40
CA LEU A 117 17.00 19.20 6.69
C LEU A 117 15.94 18.09 6.85
N ASN A 118 15.32 17.66 5.75
CA ASN A 118 14.22 16.71 5.71
C ASN A 118 14.69 15.26 5.64
N PHE A 119 15.80 15.00 4.96
CA PHE A 119 16.30 13.64 4.73
C PHE A 119 17.56 13.29 5.52
N ALA A 120 18.31 14.27 6.01
CA ALA A 120 19.53 14.00 6.76
C ALA A 120 19.28 13.15 8.00
N SER A 121 20.18 12.20 8.22
CA SER A 121 20.27 11.35 9.40
C SER A 121 20.59 12.17 10.66
N TYR A 122 20.49 11.49 11.80
CA TYR A 122 20.83 12.08 13.09
C TYR A 122 22.27 12.60 13.12
N ASP A 123 23.20 11.82 12.58
CA ASP A 123 24.63 12.11 12.61
C ASP A 123 25.00 13.24 11.63
N GLU A 124 24.39 13.24 10.44
CA GLU A 124 24.52 14.34 9.48
C GLU A 124 24.01 15.66 10.08
N LEU A 125 22.84 15.68 10.72
CA LEU A 125 22.35 16.90 11.38
C LEU A 125 23.20 17.31 12.59
N CYS A 126 23.81 16.36 13.31
CA CYS A 126 24.72 16.66 14.41
C CYS A 126 26.06 17.25 13.92
N SER A 127 26.42 17.01 12.65
CA SER A 127 27.62 17.60 12.05
C SER A 127 27.49 19.10 11.74
N VAL A 128 26.27 19.66 11.76
CA VAL A 128 26.03 21.09 11.54
C VAL A 128 26.36 21.91 12.79
N ALA A 129 27.38 22.76 12.68
CA ALA A 129 27.80 23.66 13.75
C ALA A 129 26.64 24.55 14.25
N GLY A 130 26.22 24.34 15.51
CA GLY A 130 25.09 25.06 16.13
C GLY A 130 23.85 24.18 16.40
N LEU A 131 23.78 22.98 15.81
CA LEU A 131 22.79 21.97 16.16
C LEU A 131 23.32 21.04 17.26
N THR A 132 22.81 21.21 18.47
CA THR A 132 23.12 20.28 19.58
C THR A 132 22.28 19.01 19.45
N SER A 133 22.74 17.90 20.04
CA SER A 133 22.01 16.62 20.10
C SER A 133 20.55 16.77 20.55
N SER A 134 20.27 17.72 21.44
CA SER A 134 18.91 18.03 21.91
C SER A 134 18.08 18.81 20.87
N ARG A 135 18.70 19.68 20.07
CA ARG A 135 18.05 20.38 18.94
C ARG A 135 17.78 19.42 17.78
N VAL A 136 18.75 18.58 17.41
CA VAL A 136 18.60 17.57 16.36
C VAL A 136 17.45 16.61 16.67
N LYS A 137 17.37 16.09 17.90
CA LYS A 137 16.23 15.26 18.34
C LYS A 137 14.88 15.96 18.13
N ARG A 138 14.80 17.28 18.38
CA ARG A 138 13.56 18.05 18.18
C ARG A 138 13.28 18.35 16.71
N ILE A 139 14.31 18.53 15.87
CA ILE A 139 14.18 18.69 14.41
C ILE A 139 13.59 17.43 13.80
N ILE A 140 14.19 16.28 14.09
CA ILE A 140 13.71 14.97 13.59
C ILE A 140 12.29 14.70 14.08
N GLN A 141 12.05 14.87 15.38
CA GLN A 141 10.72 14.70 15.96
C GLN A 141 9.68 15.68 15.40
N HIS A 142 10.09 16.88 14.97
CA HIS A 142 9.20 17.84 14.33
C HIS A 142 8.85 17.41 12.91
N ARG A 143 9.82 16.99 12.09
CA ARG A 143 9.53 16.50 10.72
C ARG A 143 8.72 15.21 10.71
N GLU A 144 8.92 14.32 11.69
CA GLU A 144 8.11 13.10 11.86
C GLU A 144 6.65 13.39 12.25
N ARG A 145 6.41 14.45 13.03
CA ARG A 145 5.07 14.77 13.55
C ARG A 145 4.29 15.79 12.74
N LYS A 146 4.99 16.74 12.11
CA LYS A 146 4.40 17.87 11.37
C LYS A 146 4.70 17.86 9.87
N GLY A 147 5.52 16.91 9.40
CA GLY A 147 5.92 16.78 8.01
C GLY A 147 7.14 17.62 7.64
N PHE A 148 7.50 17.62 6.36
CA PHE A 148 8.70 18.27 5.84
C PHE A 148 8.73 19.78 6.09
N PHE A 149 9.91 20.29 6.43
CA PHE A 149 10.21 21.71 6.45
C PHE A 149 10.17 22.26 5.02
N ARG A 150 9.47 23.38 4.82
CA ARG A 150 9.31 24.01 3.50
C ARG A 150 10.25 25.20 3.33
N SER A 151 10.71 25.79 4.43
CA SER A 151 11.74 26.81 4.44
C SER A 151 12.65 26.62 5.65
N ILE A 152 13.89 27.11 5.56
CA ILE A 152 14.85 27.00 6.67
C ILE A 152 14.34 27.77 7.90
N GLU A 153 13.58 28.86 7.69
CA GLU A 153 12.93 29.65 8.73
C GLU A 153 11.91 28.87 9.56
N ASP A 154 11.36 27.77 9.04
CA ASP A 154 10.46 26.90 9.80
C ASP A 154 11.12 26.33 11.07
N LEU A 155 12.46 26.28 11.12
CA LEU A 155 13.21 25.90 12.33
C LEU A 155 12.94 26.81 13.53
N LEU A 156 12.47 28.04 13.34
CA LEU A 156 12.07 28.94 14.44
C LEU A 156 10.85 28.41 15.21
N LYS A 157 10.08 27.49 14.62
CA LYS A 157 8.95 26.81 15.28
C LYS A 157 9.44 25.77 16.30
N ILE A 158 10.73 25.43 16.31
CA ILE A 158 11.33 24.45 17.21
C ILE A 158 11.83 25.17 18.46
N LYS A 159 11.30 24.75 19.62
CA LYS A 159 11.75 25.24 20.92
C LYS A 159 13.27 25.11 21.02
N GLY A 160 13.98 26.23 21.26
CA GLY A 160 15.43 26.27 21.43
C GLY A 160 16.24 26.60 20.17
N ILE A 161 15.58 26.86 19.04
CA ILE A 161 16.17 27.51 17.86
C ILE A 161 15.60 28.93 17.78
N ASN A 162 16.46 29.93 17.91
CA ASN A 162 16.11 31.34 17.79
C ASN A 162 16.81 31.93 16.55
N ARG A 163 16.54 33.20 16.23
CA ARG A 163 17.08 33.86 15.03
C ARG A 163 18.60 33.78 14.92
N GLY A 164 19.32 34.00 16.03
CA GLY A 164 20.80 33.92 16.03
C GLY A 164 21.34 32.50 15.78
N VAL A 165 20.68 31.46 16.31
CA VAL A 165 21.03 30.07 16.00
C VAL A 165 20.73 29.75 14.54
N LEU A 166 19.60 30.24 14.03
CA LEU A 166 19.21 30.05 12.64
C LEU A 166 20.24 30.65 11.67
N GLU A 167 20.67 31.88 11.91
CA GLU A 167 21.69 32.56 11.10
C GLU A 167 23.03 31.80 11.07
N THR A 168 23.34 31.07 12.15
CA THR A 168 24.56 30.25 12.24
C THR A 168 24.47 28.97 11.43
N ILE A 169 23.32 28.29 11.45
CA ILE A 169 23.12 26.99 10.78
C ILE A 169 22.67 27.12 9.33
N HIS A 170 22.01 28.21 8.96
CA HIS A 170 21.43 28.43 7.63
C HIS A 170 22.44 28.22 6.48
N PRO A 171 23.72 28.64 6.57
CA PRO A 171 24.67 28.44 5.47
C PRO A 171 25.05 26.97 5.20
N PHE A 172 24.67 26.05 6.08
CA PHE A 172 25.03 24.63 6.02
C PHE A 172 23.85 23.72 5.76
N LEU A 173 22.64 24.28 5.71
CA LEU A 173 21.41 23.54 5.52
C LEU A 173 20.85 23.81 4.14
N MET A 174 20.28 22.78 3.54
CA MET A 174 19.44 22.92 2.36
C MET A 174 18.09 22.24 2.58
N ILE A 175 17.17 22.58 1.71
CA ILE A 175 15.91 21.88 1.53
C ILE A 175 15.91 21.51 0.05
N ASP A 176 16.19 20.25 -0.25
CA ASP A 176 16.12 19.74 -1.60
C ASP A 176 14.65 19.62 -2.00
N HIS A 177 14.15 20.69 -2.64
CA HIS A 177 12.79 20.73 -3.11
C HIS A 177 12.51 19.68 -4.20
N GLU A 178 13.51 19.17 -4.91
CA GLU A 178 13.37 18.06 -5.86
C GLU A 178 13.34 16.70 -5.13
N GLN A 179 14.13 16.51 -4.07
CA GLN A 179 14.06 15.30 -3.24
C GLN A 179 12.76 15.24 -2.41
N ILE A 180 12.30 16.39 -1.92
CA ILE A 180 10.96 16.55 -1.34
C ILE A 180 9.93 16.27 -2.43
N ARG A 181 10.06 16.86 -3.62
CA ARG A 181 9.10 16.63 -4.70
C ARG A 181 9.08 15.17 -5.13
N THR A 182 10.19 14.44 -5.16
CA THR A 182 10.31 13.02 -5.56
C THR A 182 9.88 12.04 -4.47
N SER A 183 10.17 12.32 -3.19
CA SER A 183 9.58 11.59 -2.06
C SER A 183 8.08 11.88 -1.89
N ILE A 184 7.64 13.06 -2.32
CA ILE A 184 6.24 13.44 -2.55
C ILE A 184 5.78 12.96 -3.95
N SER A 185 6.64 12.51 -4.87
CA SER A 185 6.23 12.09 -6.21
C SER A 185 5.76 10.65 -6.17
N ASN A 186 4.73 10.40 -5.36
CA ASN A 186 3.61 9.68 -5.90
C ASN A 186 3.02 10.54 -7.02
N PRO A 187 2.79 9.99 -8.23
CA PRO A 187 2.06 10.68 -9.29
C PRO A 187 0.81 11.41 -8.74
N SER A 188 0.12 10.79 -7.79
CA SER A 188 -1.01 11.33 -7.04
C SER A 188 -0.85 12.73 -6.41
N LEU A 189 0.37 13.20 -6.09
CA LEU A 189 0.63 14.47 -5.37
C LEU A 189 0.80 15.71 -6.27
N ASN A 190 1.07 15.54 -7.57
CA ASN A 190 1.10 16.66 -8.51
C ASN A 190 -0.27 17.33 -8.65
N ASN A 191 -1.35 16.58 -8.38
CA ASN A 191 -2.70 17.13 -8.28
C ASN A 191 -2.94 17.89 -6.97
N LEU A 192 -2.21 17.56 -5.90
CA LEU A 192 -2.44 18.17 -4.58
C LEU A 192 -1.98 19.64 -4.57
N HIS A 193 -0.90 19.97 -5.27
CA HIS A 193 -0.43 21.34 -5.43
C HIS A 193 -1.38 22.21 -6.29
N SER A 194 -2.08 21.61 -7.26
CA SER A 194 -3.09 22.31 -8.06
C SER A 194 -4.44 22.42 -7.34
N ILE A 195 -4.76 21.45 -6.47
CA ILE A 195 -5.96 21.44 -5.63
C ILE A 195 -5.87 22.45 -4.47
N ILE A 196 -4.76 22.50 -3.73
CA ILE A 196 -4.57 23.42 -2.59
C ILE A 196 -4.68 24.89 -3.01
N ASN A 197 -4.31 25.20 -4.26
CA ASN A 197 -4.35 26.55 -4.80
C ASN A 197 -5.72 26.94 -5.37
N ARG A 198 -6.74 26.07 -5.31
CA ARG A 198 -8.12 26.41 -5.68
C ARG A 198 -8.84 27.02 -4.48
N ASN A 199 -9.60 28.08 -4.72
CA ASN A 199 -10.42 28.72 -3.67
C ASN A 199 -11.60 27.83 -3.22
N ASP A 200 -12.00 26.84 -4.03
CA ASP A 200 -13.03 25.86 -3.72
C ASP A 200 -12.49 24.43 -3.87
N VAL A 201 -12.42 23.70 -2.76
CA VAL A 201 -12.05 22.26 -2.74
C VAL A 201 -13.33 21.43 -2.85
N ASN A 202 -13.46 20.67 -3.94
CA ASN A 202 -14.61 19.77 -4.11
C ASN A 202 -14.41 18.45 -3.33
N ALA A 203 -15.45 17.62 -3.23
CA ALA A 203 -15.39 16.36 -2.47
C ALA A 203 -14.33 15.36 -3.01
N LYS A 204 -14.09 15.35 -4.33
CA LYS A 204 -13.10 14.49 -4.98
C LYS A 204 -11.66 14.92 -4.65
N ASP A 205 -11.46 16.22 -4.58
CA ASP A 205 -10.21 16.87 -4.21
C ASP A 205 -9.89 16.63 -2.71
N ALA A 206 -10.90 16.73 -1.84
CA ALA A 206 -10.77 16.41 -0.41
C ALA A 206 -10.43 14.94 -0.14
N LEU A 207 -11.08 13.99 -0.83
CA LEU A 207 -10.79 12.56 -0.73
C LEU A 207 -9.36 12.24 -1.18
N SER A 208 -8.87 12.95 -2.20
CA SER A 208 -7.51 12.75 -2.71
C SER A 208 -6.43 13.24 -1.74
N ILE A 209 -6.67 14.36 -1.04
CA ILE A 209 -5.80 14.86 0.03
C ILE A 209 -5.79 13.93 1.24
N VAL A 210 -6.97 13.46 1.65
CA VAL A 210 -7.16 12.57 2.81
C VAL A 210 -6.41 11.25 2.58
N SER A 211 -6.55 10.63 1.39
CA SER A 211 -5.83 9.39 1.05
C SER A 211 -4.31 9.54 1.08
N LEU A 212 -3.79 10.67 0.63
CA LEU A 212 -2.37 10.96 0.58
C LEU A 212 -1.73 11.14 1.97
N LEU A 213 -2.48 11.68 2.92
CA LEU A 213 -2.09 11.69 4.33
C LEU A 213 -2.12 10.28 4.93
N LEU A 214 -2.98 9.39 4.43
CA LEU A 214 -3.18 8.04 4.97
C LEU A 214 -2.12 7.04 4.48
N GLU A 215 -1.56 7.22 3.28
CA GLU A 215 -0.40 6.45 2.79
C GLU A 215 0.81 6.57 3.73
N THR A 216 0.93 7.70 4.46
CA THR A 216 1.99 7.92 5.45
C THR A 216 1.70 7.31 6.82
N LEU A 217 0.50 6.76 7.05
CA LEU A 217 0.10 6.18 8.34
C LEU A 217 0.38 4.68 8.42
N PRO A 218 0.61 4.12 9.62
CA PRO A 218 0.68 2.68 9.82
C PRO A 218 -0.60 1.96 9.35
N THR A 219 -0.44 0.73 8.83
CA THR A 219 -1.53 -0.10 8.28
C THR A 219 -2.75 -0.22 9.21
N GLU A 220 -2.52 -0.25 10.53
CA GLU A 220 -3.61 -0.34 11.52
C GLU A 220 -4.52 0.90 11.52
N PHE A 221 -3.94 2.09 11.32
CA PHE A 221 -4.67 3.36 11.23
C PHE A 221 -5.35 3.52 9.87
N GLN A 222 -4.67 3.12 8.79
CA GLN A 222 -5.26 3.07 7.45
C GLN A 222 -6.56 2.27 7.50
N THR A 223 -6.50 1.06 8.07
CA THR A 223 -7.62 0.13 8.16
C THR A 223 -8.83 0.69 8.96
N LYS A 224 -8.58 1.44 10.04
CA LYS A 224 -9.62 2.12 10.82
C LYS A 224 -10.25 3.28 10.05
N LEU A 225 -9.43 4.08 9.37
CA LEU A 225 -9.90 5.24 8.59
C LEU A 225 -10.65 4.80 7.33
N VAL A 226 -10.21 3.71 6.70
CA VAL A 226 -10.90 3.08 5.57
C VAL A 226 -12.37 2.81 5.91
N THR A 227 -12.59 2.24 7.07
CA THR A 227 -13.93 1.91 7.58
C THR A 227 -14.76 3.16 7.84
N SER A 228 -14.15 4.23 8.37
CA SER A 228 -14.86 5.47 8.71
C SER A 228 -15.30 6.28 7.49
N LEU A 229 -14.58 6.18 6.38
CA LEU A 229 -14.84 6.93 5.14
C LEU A 229 -15.60 6.12 4.09
N SER A 230 -15.68 4.80 4.25
CA SER A 230 -16.43 3.91 3.36
C SER A 230 -17.94 4.06 3.61
N THR A 231 -18.61 4.82 2.75
CA THR A 231 -20.07 4.97 2.75
C THR A 231 -20.73 3.83 1.96
N ARG A 232 -20.53 2.58 2.38
CA ARG A 232 -21.26 1.44 1.78
C ARG A 232 -22.70 1.45 2.28
N PRO A 233 -23.71 1.40 1.39
CA PRO A 233 -25.10 1.26 1.79
C PRO A 233 -25.29 0.02 2.66
N THR A 234 -26.14 0.10 3.68
CA THR A 234 -26.51 -1.05 4.50
C THR A 234 -27.20 -2.07 3.60
N CYS A 235 -26.54 -3.19 3.34
CA CYS A 235 -27.12 -4.26 2.56
C CYS A 235 -28.34 -4.82 3.31
N VAL A 236 -29.53 -4.73 2.70
CA VAL A 236 -30.69 -5.49 3.18
C VAL A 236 -30.37 -6.95 2.95
N ILE A 237 -30.01 -7.65 4.02
CA ILE A 237 -29.77 -9.09 4.00
C ILE A 237 -31.10 -9.73 3.60
N HIS A 238 -31.21 -10.13 2.34
CA HIS A 238 -32.32 -10.95 1.91
C HIS A 238 -32.22 -12.26 2.70
N LYS A 239 -33.14 -12.44 3.66
CA LYS A 239 -33.38 -13.75 4.27
C LYS A 239 -33.76 -14.64 3.10
N ASN A 240 -32.87 -15.56 2.73
CA ASN A 240 -33.20 -16.63 1.80
C ASN A 240 -34.26 -17.47 2.54
N ASN A 241 -35.52 -17.09 2.38
CA ASN A 241 -36.64 -17.88 2.84
C ASN A 241 -36.61 -19.16 1.99
N ASN A 242 -36.11 -20.25 2.57
CA ASN A 242 -36.42 -21.62 2.18
C ASN A 242 -36.29 -21.99 0.69
N LYS A 243 -35.11 -21.86 0.08
CA LYS A 243 -34.72 -22.75 -1.03
C LYS A 243 -33.53 -23.58 -0.59
N GLN A 244 -33.82 -24.77 -0.07
CA GLN A 244 -32.85 -25.62 0.61
C GLN A 244 -31.66 -26.06 -0.28
N ASN A 245 -31.73 -25.87 -1.62
CA ASN A 245 -30.70 -26.26 -2.58
C ASN A 245 -30.39 -25.20 -3.66
N SER A 246 -30.57 -23.89 -3.40
CA SER A 246 -30.17 -22.85 -4.36
C SER A 246 -28.66 -22.60 -4.30
N PHE A 247 -27.96 -22.82 -5.42
CA PHE A 247 -26.52 -22.60 -5.54
C PHE A 247 -26.23 -21.34 -6.35
N ARG A 248 -25.56 -20.36 -5.75
CA ARG A 248 -25.16 -19.12 -6.44
C ARG A 248 -23.66 -19.11 -6.71
N PHE A 249 -23.30 -18.92 -7.97
CA PHE A 249 -21.91 -18.71 -8.38
C PHE A 249 -21.75 -17.42 -9.18
N ALA A 250 -20.51 -16.98 -9.32
CA ALA A 250 -20.16 -15.78 -10.06
C ALA A 250 -18.92 -15.99 -10.94
N SER A 251 -18.70 -15.07 -11.88
CA SER A 251 -17.45 -14.89 -12.60
C SER A 251 -17.04 -13.42 -12.53
N TRP A 252 -15.75 -13.15 -12.37
CA TRP A 252 -15.25 -11.78 -12.29
C TRP A 252 -13.81 -11.68 -12.80
N ASN A 253 -13.62 -10.90 -13.87
CA ASN A 253 -12.29 -10.45 -14.27
C ASN A 253 -11.84 -9.35 -13.30
N LEU A 254 -10.69 -9.54 -12.65
CA LEU A 254 -10.16 -8.60 -11.67
C LEU A 254 -9.08 -7.69 -12.21
N GLN A 255 -8.85 -7.66 -13.53
CA GLN A 255 -7.92 -6.77 -14.22
C GLN A 255 -6.53 -6.79 -13.58
N GLU A 256 -5.77 -7.83 -13.88
CA GLU A 256 -4.42 -8.08 -13.37
C GLU A 256 -4.30 -7.99 -11.82
N LEU A 257 -4.81 -9.00 -11.11
CA LEU A 257 -4.76 -9.08 -9.65
C LEU A 257 -3.33 -9.40 -9.15
N THR A 258 -2.45 -8.41 -9.19
CA THR A 258 -1.06 -8.50 -8.74
C THR A 258 -0.94 -8.56 -7.21
N ASN A 259 0.25 -8.95 -6.73
CA ASN A 259 0.58 -8.90 -5.31
C ASN A 259 0.47 -7.48 -4.75
N GLU A 260 0.82 -6.45 -5.52
CA GLU A 260 0.69 -5.05 -5.10
C GLU A 260 -0.77 -4.64 -4.99
N LYS A 261 -1.59 -4.97 -6.01
CA LYS A 261 -3.02 -4.65 -6.04
C LYS A 261 -3.76 -5.24 -4.83
N ILE A 262 -3.45 -6.47 -4.44
CA ILE A 262 -4.11 -7.11 -3.29
C ILE A 262 -3.60 -6.62 -1.93
N GLN A 263 -2.46 -5.92 -1.86
CA GLN A 263 -2.05 -5.27 -0.61
C GLN A 263 -2.89 -4.04 -0.28
N ASN A 264 -3.56 -3.45 -1.27
CA ASN A 264 -4.45 -2.33 -1.04
C ASN A 264 -5.69 -2.79 -0.21
N PRO A 265 -5.91 -2.22 1.00
CA PRO A 265 -7.03 -2.61 1.84
C PRO A 265 -8.39 -2.28 1.22
N GLY A 266 -8.50 -1.23 0.41
CA GLY A 266 -9.72 -0.90 -0.33
C GLY A 266 -10.08 -1.95 -1.38
N VAL A 267 -9.08 -2.51 -2.07
CA VAL A 267 -9.29 -3.62 -3.02
C VAL A 267 -9.81 -4.85 -2.31
N ARG A 268 -9.12 -5.28 -1.24
CA ARG A 268 -9.55 -6.44 -0.44
C ARG A 268 -10.94 -6.24 0.16
N GLU A 269 -11.22 -5.04 0.69
CA GLU A 269 -12.54 -4.69 1.21
C GLU A 269 -13.60 -4.89 0.14
N VAL A 270 -13.41 -4.29 -1.04
CA VAL A 270 -14.41 -4.32 -2.10
C VAL A 270 -14.67 -5.74 -2.55
N ILE A 271 -13.64 -6.52 -2.83
CA ILE A 271 -13.77 -7.89 -3.29
C ILE A 271 -14.52 -8.73 -2.25
N CYS A 272 -14.03 -8.72 -0.99
CA CYS A 272 -14.62 -9.55 0.07
C CYS A 272 -16.07 -9.14 0.36
N ARG A 273 -16.35 -7.84 0.39
CA ARG A 273 -17.70 -7.33 0.64
C ARG A 273 -18.66 -7.64 -0.51
N VAL A 274 -18.23 -7.53 -1.77
CA VAL A 274 -19.06 -7.92 -2.93
C VAL A 274 -19.43 -9.41 -2.85
N ILE A 275 -18.47 -10.27 -2.49
CA ILE A 275 -18.71 -11.71 -2.30
C ILE A 275 -19.75 -11.96 -1.20
N LEU A 276 -19.58 -11.32 -0.04
CA LEU A 276 -20.45 -11.50 1.13
C LEU A 276 -21.85 -10.90 0.93
N GLU A 277 -21.94 -9.70 0.33
CA GLU A 277 -23.19 -8.98 0.06
C GLU A 277 -24.09 -9.75 -0.92
N ASN A 278 -23.49 -10.44 -1.89
CA ASN A 278 -24.22 -11.17 -2.93
C ASN A 278 -24.38 -12.67 -2.65
N ASN A 279 -23.85 -13.15 -1.52
CA ASN A 279 -23.92 -14.55 -1.09
C ASN A 279 -23.37 -15.53 -2.15
N PHE A 280 -22.26 -15.17 -2.78
CA PHE A 280 -21.57 -16.08 -3.71
C PHE A 280 -20.98 -17.24 -2.94
N SER A 281 -21.08 -18.44 -3.52
CA SER A 281 -20.50 -19.66 -2.93
C SER A 281 -19.29 -20.16 -3.72
N LEU A 282 -19.24 -19.86 -5.01
CA LEU A 282 -18.15 -20.12 -5.95
C LEU A 282 -17.96 -18.90 -6.85
N ILE A 283 -16.72 -18.47 -7.07
CA ILE A 283 -16.38 -17.41 -8.02
C ILE A 283 -15.25 -17.89 -8.94
N ALA A 284 -15.45 -17.80 -10.25
CA ALA A 284 -14.40 -17.91 -11.24
C ALA A 284 -13.71 -16.55 -11.41
N ILE A 285 -12.39 -16.51 -11.27
CA ILE A 285 -11.61 -15.27 -11.34
C ILE A 285 -10.69 -15.33 -12.57
N GLN A 286 -10.70 -14.27 -13.36
CA GLN A 286 -9.79 -14.06 -14.49
C GLN A 286 -8.72 -13.02 -14.15
N GLU A 287 -7.65 -13.03 -14.94
CA GLU A 287 -6.50 -12.12 -14.82
C GLU A 287 -5.85 -12.06 -13.43
N ILE A 288 -5.55 -13.22 -12.85
CA ILE A 288 -4.80 -13.26 -11.59
C ILE A 288 -3.32 -12.99 -11.91
N GLY A 289 -2.70 -11.96 -11.35
CA GLY A 289 -1.28 -11.66 -11.60
C GLY A 289 -0.32 -12.52 -10.77
N SER A 290 -0.77 -13.04 -9.62
CA SER A 290 0.03 -13.89 -8.74
C SER A 290 -0.85 -14.92 -8.02
N LYS A 291 -0.37 -16.16 -7.90
CA LYS A 291 -1.05 -17.24 -7.15
C LYS A 291 -1.36 -16.84 -5.70
N GLN A 292 -0.51 -16.00 -5.09
CA GLN A 292 -0.68 -15.54 -3.72
C GLN A 292 -1.86 -14.57 -3.57
N SER A 293 -2.19 -13.81 -4.61
CA SER A 293 -3.24 -12.80 -4.54
C SER A 293 -4.62 -13.39 -4.28
N LEU A 294 -4.96 -14.50 -4.94
CA LEU A 294 -6.25 -15.17 -4.73
C LEU A 294 -6.32 -15.81 -3.33
N ASN A 295 -5.21 -16.37 -2.85
CA ASN A 295 -5.12 -16.92 -1.50
C ASN A 295 -5.29 -15.83 -0.43
N ALA A 296 -4.77 -14.62 -0.65
CA ALA A 296 -4.98 -13.49 0.27
C ALA A 296 -6.45 -13.09 0.38
N ILE A 297 -7.24 -13.19 -0.70
CA ILE A 297 -8.70 -12.98 -0.65
C ILE A 297 -9.37 -14.07 0.21
N ALA A 298 -9.01 -15.34 -0.01
CA ALA A 298 -9.54 -16.45 0.79
C ALA A 298 -9.22 -16.30 2.28
N GLN A 299 -7.99 -15.89 2.60
CA GLN A 299 -7.55 -15.62 3.97
C GLN A 299 -8.34 -14.48 4.61
N GLU A 300 -8.56 -13.37 3.90
CA GLU A 300 -9.36 -12.24 4.40
C GLU A 300 -10.83 -12.63 4.63
N LEU A 301 -11.41 -13.50 3.79
CA LEU A 301 -12.77 -14.03 4.01
C LEU A 301 -12.86 -14.95 5.24
N ASN A 302 -11.83 -15.78 5.48
CA ASN A 302 -11.79 -16.72 6.60
C ASN A 302 -11.38 -16.07 7.93
N SER A 303 -10.45 -15.12 7.90
CA SER A 303 -9.83 -14.46 9.05
C SER A 303 -9.70 -12.95 8.80
N PRO A 304 -10.83 -12.23 8.80
CA PRO A 304 -10.88 -10.85 8.34
C PRO A 304 -10.09 -9.89 9.21
N THR A 305 -9.26 -9.10 8.55
CA THR A 305 -8.49 -8.01 9.15
C THR A 305 -9.15 -6.65 8.92
N ILE A 306 -9.91 -6.52 7.82
CA ILE A 306 -10.59 -5.30 7.42
C ILE A 306 -11.89 -5.15 8.23
N PRO A 307 -12.11 -4.03 8.96
CA PRO A 307 -13.23 -3.92 9.89
C PRO A 307 -14.59 -4.07 9.23
N LEU A 308 -14.76 -3.59 7.99
CA LEU A 308 -16.01 -3.76 7.25
C LEU A 308 -16.30 -5.21 6.85
N VAL A 309 -15.27 -6.04 6.66
CA VAL A 309 -15.40 -7.48 6.42
C VAL A 309 -15.58 -8.20 7.76
N LYS A 310 -14.79 -7.83 8.76
CA LYS A 310 -14.82 -8.38 10.12
C LYS A 310 -16.18 -8.19 10.79
N ASN A 311 -16.78 -7.01 10.66
CA ASN A 311 -18.07 -6.66 11.24
C ASN A 311 -19.26 -7.09 10.38
N TRP A 312 -19.03 -7.82 9.28
CA TRP A 312 -20.13 -8.32 8.45
C TRP A 312 -21.08 -9.19 9.30
N PRO A 313 -22.39 -8.87 9.38
CA PRO A 313 -23.31 -9.48 10.34
C PRO A 313 -23.35 -11.01 10.23
N ASN A 314 -23.44 -11.67 11.39
CA ASN A 314 -23.26 -13.10 11.68
C ASN A 314 -23.92 -14.07 10.67
N ARG A 315 -23.26 -14.28 9.53
CA ARG A 315 -23.31 -15.54 8.77
C ARG A 315 -22.07 -16.37 9.13
N PRO A 316 -22.17 -17.71 9.17
CA PRO A 316 -20.99 -18.55 9.30
C PRO A 316 -19.97 -18.13 8.24
N ARG A 317 -18.73 -17.86 8.64
CA ARG A 317 -17.67 -17.27 7.81
C ARG A 317 -17.17 -18.18 6.68
N GLY A 318 -17.84 -19.31 6.45
CA GLY A 318 -17.47 -20.28 5.44
C GLY A 318 -16.14 -20.97 5.76
N ASN A 319 -15.68 -21.77 4.81
CA ASN A 319 -14.32 -22.25 4.71
C ASN A 319 -13.87 -21.98 3.28
N TRP A 320 -13.36 -20.79 3.03
CA TRP A 320 -12.98 -20.32 1.71
C TRP A 320 -11.64 -20.90 1.29
N LYS A 321 -11.59 -21.48 0.09
CA LYS A 321 -10.39 -22.03 -0.54
C LYS A 321 -10.22 -21.42 -1.93
N SER A 322 -8.97 -21.32 -2.35
CA SER A 322 -8.59 -20.85 -3.68
C SER A 322 -7.83 -21.94 -4.42
N ILE A 323 -8.10 -22.07 -5.72
CA ILE A 323 -7.31 -22.85 -6.67
C ILE A 323 -6.93 -21.96 -7.84
N VAL A 324 -5.72 -22.12 -8.37
CA VAL A 324 -5.18 -21.30 -9.45
C VAL A 324 -4.59 -22.24 -10.50
N SER A 325 -4.75 -21.89 -11.77
CA SER A 325 -4.23 -22.64 -12.90
C SER A 325 -2.70 -22.67 -12.90
N ASP A 326 -2.15 -23.54 -13.74
CA ASP A 326 -0.74 -23.46 -14.11
C ASP A 326 -0.50 -22.31 -15.09
N VAL A 327 0.75 -21.83 -15.15
CA VAL A 327 1.18 -20.79 -16.07
C VAL A 327 1.14 -21.34 -17.50
N SER A 328 0.48 -20.64 -18.43
CA SER A 328 0.51 -20.98 -19.86
C SER A 328 1.83 -20.56 -20.54
N SER A 329 2.38 -19.40 -20.18
CA SER A 329 3.68 -18.89 -20.61
C SER A 329 4.25 -17.92 -19.57
N GLU A 330 5.57 -17.73 -19.52
CA GLU A 330 6.18 -16.71 -18.65
C GLU A 330 5.51 -15.33 -18.87
N GLY A 331 5.07 -14.70 -17.77
CA GLY A 331 4.35 -13.43 -17.79
C GLY A 331 2.85 -13.49 -18.08
N SER A 332 2.27 -14.66 -18.38
CA SER A 332 0.81 -14.79 -18.53
C SER A 332 0.11 -14.73 -17.17
N ALA A 333 -1.05 -14.08 -17.14
CA ALA A 333 -1.93 -14.11 -15.99
C ALA A 333 -2.42 -15.56 -15.73
N TYR A 334 -2.92 -15.79 -14.53
CA TYR A 334 -3.54 -17.05 -14.10
C TYR A 334 -5.06 -16.95 -14.10
N LEU A 335 -5.71 -18.11 -14.24
CA LEU A 335 -7.14 -18.26 -13.99
C LEU A 335 -7.31 -18.97 -12.65
N GLY A 336 -8.43 -18.74 -11.96
CA GLY A 336 -8.63 -19.37 -10.67
C GLY A 336 -10.08 -19.50 -10.28
N PHE A 337 -10.29 -20.24 -9.19
CA PHE A 337 -11.58 -20.32 -8.53
C PHE A 337 -11.41 -20.07 -7.03
N LEU A 338 -12.37 -19.34 -6.47
CA LEU A 338 -12.53 -19.11 -5.05
C LEU A 338 -13.86 -19.72 -4.62
N TYR A 339 -13.87 -20.62 -3.63
CA TYR A 339 -15.07 -21.35 -3.25
C TYR A 339 -15.16 -21.59 -1.74
N ASN A 340 -16.38 -21.68 -1.24
CA ASN A 340 -16.68 -21.94 0.17
C ASN A 340 -17.09 -23.41 0.36
N GLU A 341 -16.24 -24.22 0.98
CA GLU A 341 -16.54 -25.65 1.19
C GLU A 341 -17.75 -25.88 2.11
N LEU A 342 -17.97 -25.00 3.09
CA LEU A 342 -19.14 -25.10 3.97
C LEU A 342 -20.45 -24.77 3.26
N ALA A 343 -20.40 -24.26 2.02
CA ALA A 343 -21.57 -24.11 1.16
C ALA A 343 -21.92 -25.40 0.40
N GLY A 344 -21.35 -26.55 0.80
CA GLY A 344 -21.62 -27.85 0.16
C GLY A 344 -20.87 -28.03 -1.15
N ILE A 345 -19.71 -27.39 -1.30
CA ILE A 345 -18.88 -27.44 -2.50
C ILE A 345 -17.64 -28.26 -2.20
N GLU A 346 -17.38 -29.28 -3.01
CA GLU A 346 -16.15 -30.06 -2.95
C GLU A 346 -15.50 -30.09 -4.33
N ILE A 347 -14.21 -29.74 -4.41
CA ILE A 347 -13.45 -29.90 -5.64
C ILE A 347 -13.09 -31.38 -5.83
N ARG A 348 -13.38 -31.93 -7.02
CA ARG A 348 -13.00 -33.31 -7.40
C ARG A 348 -11.72 -33.36 -8.20
N ARG A 349 -11.59 -32.44 -9.15
CA ARG A 349 -10.44 -32.35 -10.06
C ARG A 349 -10.32 -30.93 -10.59
N SER A 350 -9.11 -30.49 -10.86
CA SER A 350 -8.84 -29.31 -11.67
C SER A 350 -7.67 -29.55 -12.60
N SER A 351 -7.71 -28.96 -13.78
CA SER A 351 -6.63 -29.03 -14.76
C SER A 351 -6.76 -27.92 -15.78
N THR A 352 -5.62 -27.46 -16.30
CA THR A 352 -5.59 -26.62 -17.49
C THR A 352 -5.87 -27.48 -18.73
N LEU A 353 -6.68 -27.00 -19.68
CA LEU A 353 -6.89 -27.68 -20.96
C LEU A 353 -5.64 -27.55 -21.83
N PRO A 354 -4.95 -28.65 -22.17
CA PRO A 354 -3.78 -28.60 -23.03
C PRO A 354 -4.25 -28.54 -24.48
N PHE A 355 -4.28 -27.36 -25.08
CA PHE A 355 -4.39 -27.27 -26.53
C PHE A 355 -3.52 -26.15 -27.11
N THR A 356 -3.00 -26.44 -28.30
CA THR A 356 -1.99 -25.64 -28.98
C THR A 356 -2.64 -24.64 -29.92
N ALA A 357 -2.14 -23.41 -29.89
CA ALA A 357 -2.04 -22.43 -30.99
C ALA A 357 -2.82 -21.10 -30.85
N TYR A 358 -3.94 -21.01 -30.12
CA TYR A 358 -4.83 -19.84 -30.29
C TYR A 358 -5.04 -18.91 -29.09
N PHE A 359 -4.91 -19.37 -27.85
CA PHE A 359 -5.15 -18.50 -26.68
C PHE A 359 -3.85 -18.14 -25.97
N ASN A 360 -3.76 -16.91 -25.46
CA ASN A 360 -2.68 -16.47 -24.58
C ASN A 360 -2.76 -17.18 -23.22
N GLN A 361 -3.98 -17.44 -22.76
CA GLN A 361 -4.26 -18.08 -21.49
C GLN A 361 -5.05 -19.35 -21.74
N LEU A 362 -4.54 -20.47 -21.25
CA LEU A 362 -5.21 -21.74 -21.42
C LEU A 362 -6.45 -21.79 -20.49
N PRO A 363 -7.60 -22.27 -20.98
CA PRO A 363 -8.78 -22.50 -20.15
C PRO A 363 -8.49 -23.38 -18.94
N PHE A 364 -9.04 -22.98 -17.80
CA PHE A 364 -8.88 -23.69 -16.54
C PHE A 364 -10.17 -24.40 -16.15
N ILE A 365 -10.09 -25.73 -16.06
CA ILE A 365 -11.22 -26.59 -15.71
C ILE A 365 -11.16 -26.91 -14.22
N ALA A 366 -12.32 -26.83 -13.57
CA ALA A 366 -12.54 -27.42 -12.25
C ALA A 366 -13.87 -28.18 -12.22
N ILE A 367 -13.84 -29.41 -11.69
CA ILE A 367 -15.02 -30.24 -11.46
C ILE A 367 -15.38 -30.10 -9.99
N PHE A 368 -16.56 -29.53 -9.73
CA PHE A 368 -17.09 -29.35 -8.39
C PHE A 368 -18.25 -30.30 -8.16
N ARG A 369 -18.18 -31.05 -7.06
CA ARG A 369 -19.32 -31.78 -6.51
C ARG A 369 -20.11 -30.84 -5.60
N LEU A 370 -21.37 -30.64 -5.93
CA LEU A 370 -22.29 -29.77 -5.21
C LEU A 370 -23.29 -30.60 -4.40
N PHE A 371 -23.40 -30.27 -3.11
CA PHE A 371 -24.28 -30.91 -2.12
C PHE A 371 -24.20 -32.45 -2.12
N ASN A 372 -23.01 -33.00 -2.39
CA ASN A 372 -22.75 -34.44 -2.55
C ASN A 372 -23.64 -35.15 -3.60
N LYS A 373 -24.29 -34.40 -4.50
CA LYS A 373 -25.32 -34.93 -5.42
C LYS A 373 -24.93 -34.78 -6.89
N TYR A 374 -24.39 -33.62 -7.27
CA TYR A 374 -24.16 -33.29 -8.67
C TYR A 374 -22.72 -32.87 -8.92
N ASP A 375 -22.10 -33.46 -9.94
CA ASP A 375 -20.83 -32.98 -10.48
C ASP A 375 -21.12 -31.98 -11.60
N LEU A 376 -20.65 -30.75 -11.43
CA LEU A 376 -20.67 -29.70 -12.45
C LEU A 376 -19.24 -29.35 -12.85
N VAL A 377 -19.03 -29.17 -14.15
CA VAL A 377 -17.73 -28.77 -14.69
C VAL A 377 -17.75 -27.29 -15.00
N PHE A 378 -16.86 -26.54 -14.36
CA PHE A 378 -16.63 -25.13 -14.64
C PHE A 378 -15.40 -24.99 -15.53
N VAL A 379 -15.58 -24.38 -16.69
CA VAL A 379 -14.52 -24.03 -17.63
C VAL A 379 -14.32 -22.52 -17.54
N ASN A 380 -13.32 -22.11 -16.77
CA ASN A 380 -12.93 -20.70 -16.66
C ASN A 380 -12.06 -20.32 -17.87
N ILE A 381 -12.45 -19.27 -18.57
CA ILE A 381 -11.74 -18.79 -19.77
C ILE A 381 -11.44 -17.30 -19.67
N HIS A 382 -10.39 -16.91 -20.38
CA HIS A 382 -10.08 -15.52 -20.70
C HIS A 382 -9.61 -15.49 -22.15
N LEU A 383 -10.52 -15.10 -23.03
CA LEU A 383 -10.20 -14.91 -24.43
C LEU A 383 -9.50 -13.57 -24.56
N LYS A 384 -8.31 -13.59 -25.16
CA LYS A 384 -7.58 -12.40 -25.56
C LYS A 384 -6.94 -12.74 -26.88
N ALA A 385 -7.40 -12.12 -27.97
CA ALA A 385 -6.81 -12.36 -29.28
C ALA A 385 -5.29 -12.09 -29.22
N LYS A 386 -4.48 -12.98 -29.82
CA LYS A 386 -3.04 -12.75 -29.95
C LYS A 386 -2.80 -11.59 -30.90
N GLY A 387 -2.45 -10.43 -30.36
CA GLY A 387 -1.96 -9.27 -31.10
C GLY A 387 -3.01 -8.69 -32.03
N SER A 388 -3.71 -7.65 -31.55
CA SER A 388 -4.36 -6.70 -32.43
C SER A 388 -3.29 -5.86 -33.14
N ASP A 389 -2.60 -6.44 -34.12
CA ASP A 389 -2.32 -5.64 -35.32
C ASP A 389 -3.69 -5.33 -35.92
N GLU A 390 -3.94 -4.10 -36.36
CA GLU A 390 -5.22 -3.60 -36.87
C GLU A 390 -5.80 -4.37 -38.09
N SER A 391 -5.23 -5.53 -38.42
CA SER A 391 -5.62 -6.47 -39.47
C SER A 391 -6.04 -7.89 -38.97
N GLY A 392 -6.11 -8.13 -37.65
CA GLY A 392 -6.50 -9.41 -37.06
C GLY A 392 -7.84 -9.95 -37.56
N CYS A 393 -7.84 -11.09 -38.23
CA CYS A 393 -8.99 -11.63 -38.93
C CYS A 393 -9.96 -12.30 -37.94
N LYS A 394 -11.21 -11.80 -37.83
CA LYS A 394 -12.34 -12.42 -37.09
C LYS A 394 -12.49 -13.95 -37.28
N LYS A 395 -11.94 -14.49 -38.37
CA LYS A 395 -11.88 -15.93 -38.65
C LYS A 395 -11.05 -16.73 -37.64
N ASP A 396 -10.02 -16.15 -37.04
CA ASP A 396 -9.14 -16.88 -36.11
C ASP A 396 -9.77 -17.03 -34.72
N GLU A 397 -10.57 -16.06 -34.26
CA GLU A 397 -11.38 -16.17 -33.04
C GLU A 397 -12.48 -17.23 -33.16
N ALA A 398 -13.23 -17.23 -34.27
CA ALA A 398 -14.24 -18.27 -34.54
C ALA A 398 -13.61 -19.68 -34.59
N ARG A 399 -12.41 -19.81 -35.20
CA ARG A 399 -11.63 -21.06 -35.17
C ARG A 399 -11.25 -21.43 -33.74
N SER A 400 -10.83 -20.47 -32.93
CA SER A 400 -10.43 -20.70 -31.53
C SER A 400 -11.57 -21.29 -30.70
N LEU A 401 -12.80 -20.79 -30.86
CA LEU A 401 -13.97 -21.29 -30.15
C LEU A 401 -14.43 -22.67 -30.63
N SER A 402 -14.34 -22.96 -31.93
CA SER A 402 -14.62 -24.30 -32.45
C SER A 402 -13.60 -25.34 -31.96
N VAL A 403 -12.31 -24.96 -31.89
CA VAL A 403 -11.25 -25.79 -31.31
C VAL A 403 -11.50 -26.00 -29.82
N LEU A 404 -11.89 -24.95 -29.08
CA LEU A 404 -12.26 -25.05 -27.67
C LEU A 404 -13.42 -26.04 -27.46
N ALA A 405 -14.51 -25.90 -28.24
CA ALA A 405 -15.65 -26.80 -28.19
C ALA A 405 -15.26 -28.27 -28.41
N GLN A 406 -14.40 -28.53 -29.40
CA GLN A 406 -13.90 -29.87 -29.67
C GLN A 406 -12.97 -30.39 -28.57
N ALA A 407 -12.08 -29.55 -28.03
CA ALA A 407 -11.18 -29.92 -26.94
C ALA A 407 -11.95 -30.26 -25.66
N MET A 408 -13.00 -29.48 -25.34
CA MET A 408 -13.91 -29.77 -24.23
C MET A 408 -14.59 -31.12 -24.44
N LYS A 409 -15.13 -31.39 -25.64
CA LYS A 409 -15.78 -32.66 -25.96
C LYS A 409 -14.86 -33.88 -25.82
N ASN A 410 -13.57 -33.72 -26.10
CA ASN A 410 -12.58 -34.81 -26.01
C ASN A 410 -12.04 -35.02 -24.59
N THR A 411 -12.03 -33.98 -23.76
CA THR A 411 -11.34 -34.00 -22.45
C THR A 411 -12.32 -34.12 -21.29
N ILE A 412 -13.51 -33.55 -21.42
CA ILE A 412 -14.52 -33.49 -20.35
C ILE A 412 -15.49 -34.64 -20.55
N GLU A 413 -15.43 -35.62 -19.65
CA GLU A 413 -16.33 -36.78 -19.66
C GLU A 413 -17.74 -36.42 -19.18
N GLN A 414 -17.86 -35.44 -18.29
CA GLN A 414 -19.12 -34.99 -17.73
C GLN A 414 -19.89 -34.12 -18.73
N LYS A 415 -21.21 -34.28 -18.76
CA LYS A 415 -22.07 -33.54 -19.70
C LYS A 415 -22.51 -32.16 -19.20
N ARG A 416 -22.49 -31.95 -17.88
CA ARG A 416 -22.95 -30.70 -17.23
C ARG A 416 -21.81 -29.69 -17.18
N VAL A 417 -21.63 -28.97 -18.27
CA VAL A 417 -20.53 -28.02 -18.47
C VAL A 417 -21.05 -26.60 -18.41
N ILE A 418 -20.36 -25.77 -17.64
CA ILE A 418 -20.60 -24.34 -17.49
C ILE A 418 -19.31 -23.62 -17.89
N ILE A 419 -19.37 -22.82 -18.95
CA ILE A 419 -18.24 -22.01 -19.41
C ILE A 419 -18.43 -20.60 -18.85
N VAL A 420 -17.43 -20.07 -18.18
CA VAL A 420 -17.50 -18.76 -17.52
C VAL A 420 -16.25 -17.95 -17.77
N GLY A 421 -16.39 -16.64 -17.83
CA GLY A 421 -15.27 -15.72 -17.86
C GLY A 421 -15.42 -14.63 -18.89
N HIS A 422 -14.28 -14.18 -19.39
CA HIS A 422 -14.16 -13.06 -20.30
C HIS A 422 -13.98 -13.57 -21.74
N PHE A 423 -14.89 -13.18 -22.63
CA PHE A 423 -15.03 -13.68 -24.00
C PHE A 423 -14.53 -12.69 -25.06
N ASP A 424 -14.06 -11.50 -24.67
CA ASP A 424 -13.51 -10.42 -25.54
C ASP A 424 -14.51 -9.83 -26.56
N ASN A 425 -15.71 -10.38 -26.67
CA ASN A 425 -16.72 -9.96 -27.63
C ASN A 425 -18.15 -10.31 -27.15
N VAL A 426 -19.17 -9.69 -27.75
CA VAL A 426 -20.57 -9.89 -27.38
C VAL A 426 -21.06 -11.28 -27.74
N PRO A 427 -21.90 -11.93 -26.90
CA PRO A 427 -22.29 -13.32 -27.09
C PRO A 427 -23.09 -13.60 -28.37
N THR A 428 -23.67 -12.57 -28.98
CA THR A 428 -24.39 -12.65 -30.27
C THR A 428 -23.49 -12.59 -31.49
N ALA A 429 -22.18 -12.40 -31.32
CA ALA A 429 -21.24 -12.32 -32.42
C ALA A 429 -21.08 -13.68 -33.13
N SER A 430 -20.82 -13.65 -34.44
CA SER A 430 -20.74 -14.84 -35.31
C SER A 430 -19.70 -15.88 -34.85
N GLU A 431 -18.69 -15.44 -34.12
CA GLU A 431 -17.60 -16.23 -33.57
C GLU A 431 -18.13 -17.25 -32.56
N PHE A 432 -19.20 -16.93 -31.84
CA PHE A 432 -19.83 -17.82 -30.85
C PHE A 432 -20.82 -18.82 -31.44
N GLU A 433 -21.08 -18.79 -32.76
CA GLU A 433 -21.92 -19.79 -33.43
C GLU A 433 -21.42 -21.22 -33.20
N ALA A 434 -20.10 -21.41 -33.03
CA ALA A 434 -19.53 -22.72 -32.75
C ALA A 434 -20.03 -23.29 -31.40
N LEU A 435 -20.18 -22.45 -30.38
CA LEU A 435 -20.74 -22.86 -29.08
C LEU A 435 -22.24 -23.14 -29.21
N VAL A 436 -22.97 -22.29 -29.92
CA VAL A 436 -24.41 -22.48 -30.18
C VAL A 436 -24.67 -23.78 -30.95
N LYS A 437 -23.88 -24.09 -31.98
CA LYS A 437 -23.94 -25.37 -32.73
C LYS A 437 -23.62 -26.58 -31.85
N CYS A 438 -22.94 -26.38 -30.73
CA CYS A 438 -22.67 -27.41 -29.73
C CYS A 438 -23.71 -27.41 -28.59
N ASN A 439 -24.89 -26.81 -28.81
CA ASN A 439 -25.99 -26.69 -27.84
C ASN A 439 -25.62 -25.95 -26.54
N TYR A 440 -24.72 -24.96 -26.62
CA TYR A 440 -24.51 -24.03 -25.51
C TYR A 440 -25.38 -22.79 -25.65
N SER A 441 -25.96 -22.35 -24.53
CA SER A 441 -26.72 -21.10 -24.43
C SER A 441 -26.07 -20.14 -23.47
N TYR A 442 -25.92 -18.88 -23.87
CA TYR A 442 -25.41 -17.80 -23.03
C TYR A 442 -26.52 -17.22 -22.15
N VAL A 443 -26.14 -16.72 -20.96
CA VAL A 443 -27.08 -16.29 -19.92
C VAL A 443 -27.09 -14.77 -19.76
N ILE A 444 -25.94 -14.10 -19.85
CA ILE A 444 -25.84 -12.67 -19.58
C ILE A 444 -26.09 -11.86 -20.86
N GLN A 445 -27.01 -10.90 -20.78
CA GLN A 445 -27.38 -10.00 -21.88
C GLN A 445 -27.12 -8.52 -21.56
N GLN A 446 -26.85 -8.22 -20.30
CA GLN A 446 -26.55 -6.87 -19.83
C GLN A 446 -25.09 -6.55 -20.14
N ASN A 447 -24.77 -5.26 -20.29
CA ASN A 447 -23.37 -4.83 -20.33
C ASN A 447 -22.62 -5.38 -19.10
N THR A 448 -21.35 -5.67 -19.23
CA THR A 448 -20.51 -6.21 -18.15
C THR A 448 -19.30 -5.33 -17.86
N ASP A 449 -18.99 -4.39 -18.72
CA ASP A 449 -18.02 -3.33 -18.45
C ASP A 449 -18.60 -2.26 -17.48
N ILE A 450 -17.69 -1.52 -16.87
CA ILE A 450 -17.99 -0.36 -16.03
C ILE A 450 -16.84 0.63 -16.03
N SER A 451 -17.17 1.92 -16.01
CA SER A 451 -16.22 2.98 -15.73
C SER A 451 -16.83 4.04 -14.81
N LEU A 452 -16.01 4.92 -14.25
CA LEU A 452 -16.49 6.03 -13.42
C LEU A 452 -17.34 7.02 -14.23
N GLN A 453 -17.09 7.11 -15.55
CA GLN A 453 -17.82 7.97 -16.48
C GLN A 453 -19.08 7.29 -17.01
N THR A 454 -19.06 5.96 -17.16
CA THR A 454 -20.15 5.14 -17.70
C THR A 454 -20.50 4.01 -16.72
N PRO A 455 -21.20 4.29 -15.60
CA PRO A 455 -21.52 3.27 -14.58
C PRO A 455 -22.44 2.15 -15.09
N GLN A 456 -23.21 2.40 -16.14
CA GLN A 456 -24.10 1.42 -16.77
C GLN A 456 -23.37 0.50 -17.78
N GLY A 457 -22.09 0.75 -18.05
CA GLY A 457 -21.35 0.04 -19.08
C GLY A 457 -21.84 0.33 -20.50
N SER A 458 -21.14 -0.22 -21.47
CA SER A 458 -21.37 -0.07 -22.90
C SER A 458 -21.38 -1.40 -23.66
N ILE A 459 -20.81 -2.47 -23.10
CA ILE A 459 -20.56 -3.73 -23.79
C ILE A 459 -20.63 -4.95 -22.86
N CYS A 460 -21.10 -6.09 -23.39
CA CYS A 460 -21.13 -7.37 -22.69
C CYS A 460 -19.94 -8.22 -23.14
N LEU A 461 -18.84 -8.18 -22.38
CA LEU A 461 -17.61 -8.95 -22.66
C LEU A 461 -17.48 -10.22 -21.80
N ASP A 462 -18.22 -10.28 -20.70
CA ASP A 462 -18.17 -11.38 -19.75
C ASP A 462 -19.47 -12.19 -19.84
N ASN A 463 -19.40 -13.52 -19.78
CA ASN A 463 -20.60 -14.34 -19.88
C ASN A 463 -20.52 -15.66 -19.12
N ILE A 464 -21.68 -16.31 -19.05
CA ILE A 464 -21.90 -17.67 -18.54
C ILE A 464 -22.61 -18.42 -19.66
N TRP A 465 -22.02 -19.51 -20.13
CA TRP A 465 -22.61 -20.41 -21.11
C TRP A 465 -22.88 -21.77 -20.49
N LEU A 466 -24.08 -22.29 -20.71
CA LEU A 466 -24.52 -23.57 -20.18
C LEU A 466 -24.60 -24.60 -21.30
N SER A 467 -24.08 -25.80 -21.07
CA SER A 467 -24.44 -26.94 -21.90
C SER A 467 -25.92 -27.30 -21.70
N GLU A 468 -26.49 -28.01 -22.67
CA GLU A 468 -27.87 -28.52 -22.61
C GLU A 468 -28.17 -29.22 -21.27
N GLU A 469 -27.25 -30.04 -20.76
CA GLU A 469 -27.42 -30.78 -19.51
C GLU A 469 -27.24 -29.91 -18.26
N ALA A 470 -26.45 -28.83 -18.32
CA ALA A 470 -26.32 -27.86 -17.24
C ALA A 470 -27.54 -26.92 -17.19
N ASN A 471 -28.13 -26.62 -18.35
CA ASN A 471 -29.28 -25.72 -18.48
C ASN A 471 -30.53 -26.21 -17.73
N VAL A 472 -30.62 -27.51 -17.44
CA VAL A 472 -31.69 -28.10 -16.60
C VAL A 472 -31.73 -27.48 -15.18
N PHE A 473 -30.61 -26.96 -14.70
CA PHE A 473 -30.53 -26.33 -13.38
C PHE A 473 -30.77 -24.81 -13.40
N ASP A 474 -30.91 -24.20 -14.58
CA ASP A 474 -31.13 -22.76 -14.70
C ASP A 474 -32.43 -22.33 -14.03
N THR A 475 -32.36 -21.33 -13.15
CA THR A 475 -33.55 -20.75 -12.52
C THR A 475 -34.09 -19.53 -13.27
N GLY A 476 -33.40 -19.08 -14.33
CA GLY A 476 -33.63 -17.80 -15.00
C GLY A 476 -33.21 -16.59 -14.17
N HIS A 477 -32.53 -16.79 -13.03
CA HIS A 477 -32.06 -15.70 -12.18
C HIS A 477 -30.55 -15.54 -12.35
N SER A 478 -30.18 -14.47 -13.05
CA SER A 478 -28.81 -14.09 -13.32
C SER A 478 -28.70 -12.57 -13.39
N GLY A 479 -27.49 -12.04 -13.37
CA GLY A 479 -27.30 -10.61 -13.56
C GLY A 479 -25.88 -10.12 -13.39
N VAL A 480 -25.75 -8.80 -13.41
CA VAL A 480 -24.49 -8.07 -13.33
C VAL A 480 -24.49 -7.21 -12.06
N ILE A 481 -23.47 -7.36 -11.22
CA ILE A 481 -23.29 -6.52 -10.03
C ILE A 481 -22.60 -5.22 -10.44
N ARG A 482 -23.28 -4.09 -10.28
CA ARG A 482 -22.75 -2.76 -10.65
C ARG A 482 -22.48 -1.85 -9.46
N ASN A 483 -22.97 -2.24 -8.28
CA ASN A 483 -22.89 -1.43 -7.07
C ASN A 483 -21.70 -1.84 -6.21
N ASN A 484 -21.18 -0.89 -5.42
CA ASN A 484 -20.13 -1.13 -4.43
C ASN A 484 -18.83 -1.73 -5.01
N LEU A 485 -18.51 -1.42 -6.26
CA LEU A 485 -17.27 -1.84 -6.93
C LEU A 485 -16.11 -0.84 -6.77
N THR A 486 -16.38 0.30 -6.12
CA THR A 486 -15.41 1.35 -5.86
C THR A 486 -15.02 1.41 -4.38
N SER A 487 -13.87 2.01 -4.12
CA SER A 487 -13.47 2.42 -2.78
C SER A 487 -12.67 3.71 -2.86
N VAL A 488 -12.85 4.60 -1.88
CA VAL A 488 -12.07 5.84 -1.74
C VAL A 488 -10.56 5.59 -1.59
N TRP A 489 -10.16 4.32 -1.44
CA TRP A 489 -8.78 3.87 -1.28
C TRP A 489 -8.20 3.19 -2.49
N ILE A 490 -8.97 3.10 -3.57
CA ILE A 490 -8.48 2.58 -4.84
C ILE A 490 -8.09 3.78 -5.71
N PRO A 491 -6.91 3.78 -6.34
CA PRO A 491 -6.54 4.82 -7.29
C PRO A 491 -7.50 4.88 -8.49
N ALA A 492 -7.81 6.09 -8.94
CA ALA A 492 -8.61 6.44 -10.10
C ALA A 492 -7.81 7.40 -10.99
N GLY A 493 -6.78 6.86 -11.65
CA GLY A 493 -5.76 7.66 -12.34
C GLY A 493 -5.03 8.57 -11.34
N TRP A 494 -5.19 9.88 -11.55
CA TRP A 494 -4.59 10.94 -10.74
C TRP A 494 -5.39 11.28 -9.46
N THR A 495 -6.54 10.64 -9.25
CA THR A 495 -7.44 10.85 -8.11
C THR A 495 -7.70 9.55 -7.36
N TRP A 496 -8.43 9.60 -6.25
CA TRP A 496 -8.85 8.42 -5.47
C TRP A 496 -10.35 8.13 -5.64
N GLY A 497 -10.81 6.95 -5.23
CA GLY A 497 -12.20 6.52 -5.45
C GLY A 497 -12.40 5.59 -6.65
N GLY A 498 -11.36 4.86 -7.02
CA GLY A 498 -11.33 4.00 -8.21
C GLY A 498 -12.14 2.71 -8.07
N LEU A 499 -12.29 2.05 -9.21
CA LEU A 499 -12.89 0.73 -9.35
C LEU A 499 -11.85 -0.36 -9.08
N VAL A 500 -12.27 -1.48 -8.49
CA VAL A 500 -11.40 -2.67 -8.42
C VAL A 500 -11.04 -3.19 -9.79
N SER A 501 -12.00 -3.16 -10.73
CA SER A 501 -11.83 -3.55 -12.12
C SER A 501 -12.86 -2.80 -12.97
N ASP A 502 -12.53 -2.59 -14.24
CA ASP A 502 -13.43 -2.18 -15.31
C ASP A 502 -14.42 -3.27 -15.74
N HIS A 503 -14.34 -4.47 -15.16
CA HIS A 503 -15.33 -5.55 -15.31
C HIS A 503 -16.23 -5.68 -14.08
N CYS A 504 -17.51 -5.85 -14.32
CA CYS A 504 -18.50 -6.17 -13.29
C CYS A 504 -18.51 -7.68 -13.02
N PRO A 505 -18.67 -8.10 -11.75
CA PRO A 505 -19.00 -9.48 -11.44
C PRO A 505 -20.35 -9.86 -12.07
N ILE A 506 -20.37 -10.97 -12.80
CA ILE A 506 -21.59 -11.59 -13.32
C ILE A 506 -21.95 -12.80 -12.46
N TRP A 507 -23.23 -13.09 -12.29
CA TRP A 507 -23.67 -14.19 -11.41
C TRP A 507 -24.91 -14.90 -11.96
N MET A 508 -25.12 -16.11 -11.45
CA MET A 508 -26.27 -16.96 -11.78
C MET A 508 -26.66 -17.84 -10.58
N ASP A 509 -27.96 -18.07 -10.41
CA ASP A 509 -28.51 -19.07 -9.49
C ASP A 509 -28.82 -20.36 -10.23
N LEU A 510 -28.45 -21.49 -9.62
CA LEU A 510 -28.84 -22.83 -10.03
C LEU A 510 -29.76 -23.46 -9.00
N ASN A 511 -30.79 -24.17 -9.47
CA ASN A 511 -31.65 -24.97 -8.61
C ASN A 511 -31.21 -26.44 -8.63
N LEU A 512 -30.65 -26.89 -7.50
CA LEU A 512 -30.17 -28.26 -7.33
C LEU A 512 -31.13 -29.12 -6.48
N SER A 513 -32.42 -28.74 -6.42
CA SER A 513 -33.48 -29.53 -5.78
C SER A 513 -33.54 -30.96 -6.32
#